data_AF-A0A0A6NZF9-F1
#
_entry.id   AF-A0A0A6NZF9-F1
#
_cell.length_a   1.000
_cell.length_b   1.000
_cell.length_c   1.000
_cell.angle_alpha   90.00
_cell.angle_beta   90.00
_cell.angle_gamma   90.00
#
_symmetry.space_group_name_H-M   'P 1'
#
loop_
_entity.id
_entity.type
_entity.pdbx_description
1 polymer ?
#
loop_
_entity_poly.entity_id
_entity_poly.type
_entity_poly.pdbx_seq_one_letter_code
_entity_poly.pdbx_strand_id
1 'polypeptide(L)'
;RQHGIKFMVVAPTSTIDMNLANGNQIIIEERAMTEVLMIGGQSIAANGAKAWNPSFDVTPAALVDVIVTEKGVVEQPTSERLASLMTKSTRLPTTANL
;
A
#
# COMPACT_ATOMS: atom_id res chain seq x y z
N ARG A 1 2.57 5.01 15.48
CA ARG A 1 3.45 6.02 16.16
C ARG A 1 2.87 6.56 17.47
N GLN A 2 1.72 7.25 17.48
CA GLN A 2 1.14 7.88 18.67
C GLN A 2 0.91 6.93 19.86
N HIS A 3 0.59 5.66 19.59
CA HIS A 3 0.34 4.65 20.62
C HIS A 3 1.46 3.61 20.76
N GLY A 4 2.63 3.87 20.16
CA GLY A 4 3.77 2.93 20.22
C GLY A 4 3.57 1.59 19.49
N ILE A 5 2.45 1.40 18.79
CA ILE A 5 2.18 0.21 17.99
C ILE A 5 2.93 0.28 16.66
N LYS A 6 3.57 -0.84 16.29
CA LYS A 6 4.29 -1.01 15.02
C LYS A 6 3.31 -1.20 13.86
N PHE A 7 3.66 -0.66 12.69
CA PHE A 7 2.86 -0.74 11.48
C PHE A 7 3.62 -1.49 10.37
N MET A 8 2.98 -2.51 9.83
CA MET A 8 3.54 -3.38 8.79
C MET A 8 2.70 -3.29 7.52
N VAL A 9 3.37 -3.16 6.38
CA VAL A 9 2.77 -3.25 5.05
C VAL A 9 3.21 -4.57 4.42
N VAL A 10 2.25 -5.32 3.87
CA VAL A 10 2.52 -6.58 3.17
C VAL A 10 2.02 -6.43 1.74
N ALA A 11 2.93 -6.49 0.79
CA ALA A 11 2.62 -6.36 -0.63
C ALA A 11 3.67 -7.09 -1.47
N PRO A 12 3.28 -7.70 -2.60
CA PRO A 12 4.26 -8.33 -3.49
C PRO A 12 5.18 -7.27 -4.12
N THR A 13 6.38 -7.67 -4.55
CA THR A 13 7.31 -6.71 -5.18
C THR A 13 6.78 -6.06 -6.45
N SER A 14 5.82 -6.70 -7.13
CA SER A 14 5.11 -6.14 -8.28
C SER A 14 4.26 -4.90 -7.97
N THR A 15 3.91 -4.66 -6.70
CA THR A 15 3.17 -3.47 -6.25
C THR A 15 4.10 -2.29 -5.94
N ILE A 16 5.43 -2.51 -5.97
CA ILE A 16 6.41 -1.47 -5.66
C ILE A 16 6.85 -0.80 -6.96
N ASP A 17 6.49 0.47 -7.14
CA ASP A 17 7.01 1.28 -8.23
C ASP A 17 8.31 1.99 -7.81
N MET A 18 9.44 1.49 -8.29
CA MET A 18 10.77 2.06 -8.01
C MET A 18 11.09 3.31 -8.85
N ASN A 19 10.21 3.71 -9.79
CA ASN A 19 10.41 4.92 -10.59
C ASN A 19 9.87 6.18 -9.91
N LEU A 20 8.97 6.03 -8.94
CA LEU A 20 8.44 7.16 -8.19
C LEU A 20 9.39 7.56 -7.06
N ALA A 21 9.64 8.86 -6.94
CA ALA A 21 10.52 9.39 -5.91
C ALA A 21 9.83 9.45 -4.53
N ASN A 22 8.50 9.65 -4.51
CA ASN A 22 7.69 9.71 -3.30
C ASN A 22 6.20 9.53 -3.60
N GLY A 23 5.41 9.33 -2.54
CA GLY A 23 3.98 9.07 -2.63
C GLY A 23 3.12 10.22 -3.17
N ASN A 24 3.62 11.46 -3.22
CA ASN A 24 2.83 12.58 -3.78
C ASN A 24 2.64 12.47 -5.30
N GLN A 25 3.38 11.58 -5.95
CA GLN A 25 3.25 11.30 -7.38
C GLN A 25 2.21 10.21 -7.67
N ILE A 26 1.68 9.54 -6.63
CA ILE A 26 0.62 8.55 -6.79
C ILE A 26 -0.69 9.27 -7.09
N ILE A 27 -1.27 9.00 -8.25
CA ILE A 27 -2.58 9.54 -8.64
C ILE A 27 -3.64 8.80 -7.84
N ILE A 28 -4.45 9.55 -7.09
CA ILE A 28 -5.57 9.01 -6.33
C ILE A 28 -6.81 9.02 -7.21
N GLU A 29 -7.41 7.84 -7.40
CA GLU A 29 -8.67 7.69 -8.12
C GLU A 29 -9.82 8.29 -7.27
N GLU A 30 -10.65 9.13 -7.89
CA GLU A 30 -11.92 9.57 -7.33
C GLU A 30 -13.06 8.71 -7.88
N ARG A 31 -13.82 8.08 -6.99
CA ARG A 31 -14.92 7.19 -7.33
C ARG A 31 -16.27 7.90 -7.26
N ALA A 32 -17.31 7.24 -7.77
CA ALA A 32 -18.65 7.79 -7.80
C ALA A 32 -19.15 8.14 -6.38
N MET A 33 -19.75 9.33 -6.24
CA MET A 33 -20.36 9.78 -4.98
C MET A 33 -21.46 8.85 -4.46
N THR A 34 -22.07 8.06 -5.34
CA THR A 34 -23.14 7.11 -4.99
C THR A 34 -22.65 6.00 -4.06
N GLU A 35 -21.36 5.63 -4.08
CA GLU A 35 -20.81 4.62 -3.14
C GLU A 35 -20.81 5.11 -1.69
N VAL A 36 -20.78 6.43 -1.46
CA VAL A 36 -20.86 7.05 -0.13
C VAL A 36 -22.31 7.37 0.23
N LEU A 37 -23.11 7.82 -0.75
CA LEU A 37 -24.47 8.31 -0.50
C LEU A 37 -25.52 7.18 -0.47
N MET A 38 -25.18 5.99 -0.96
CA MET A 38 -26.11 4.86 -1.10
C MET A 38 -25.48 3.54 -0.62
N ILE A 39 -26.30 2.69 -0.02
CA ILE A 39 -25.93 1.31 0.34
C ILE A 39 -26.99 0.36 -0.21
N GLY A 40 -26.58 -0.68 -0.93
CA GLY A 40 -27.52 -1.66 -1.51
C GLY A 40 -28.57 -1.06 -2.45
N GLY A 41 -28.23 0.06 -3.12
CA GLY A 41 -29.16 0.78 -4.00
C GLY A 41 -30.14 1.72 -3.29
N GLN A 42 -30.07 1.86 -1.96
CA GLN A 42 -30.92 2.77 -1.19
C GLN A 42 -30.11 3.99 -0.74
N SER A 43 -30.71 5.19 -0.86
CA SER A 43 -30.10 6.44 -0.38
C SER A 43 -30.10 6.48 1.14
N ILE A 44 -28.92 6.77 1.72
CA ILE A 44 -28.73 6.90 3.17
C ILE A 44 -28.38 8.33 3.60
N ALA A 45 -28.03 9.19 2.63
CA ALA A 45 -27.71 10.59 2.87
C ALA A 45 -28.92 11.51 2.65
N ALA A 46 -28.84 12.72 3.20
CA ALA A 46 -29.84 13.76 2.97
C ALA A 46 -29.96 14.08 1.47
N ASN A 47 -31.18 14.39 1.03
CA ASN A 47 -31.42 14.74 -0.37
C ASN A 47 -30.57 15.95 -0.80
N GLY A 48 -29.90 15.83 -1.94
CA GLY A 48 -28.99 16.86 -2.47
C GLY A 48 -27.58 16.88 -1.85
N ALA A 49 -27.26 15.97 -0.92
CA ALA A 49 -25.92 15.84 -0.39
C ALA A 49 -24.90 15.52 -1.49
N LYS A 50 -23.67 16.05 -1.34
CA LYS A 50 -22.51 15.75 -2.18
C LYS A 50 -21.47 15.00 -1.37
N ALA A 51 -20.68 14.16 -2.04
CA ALA A 51 -19.59 13.42 -1.41
C ALA A 51 -18.29 13.61 -2.19
N TRP A 52 -17.18 13.62 -1.46
CA TRP A 52 -15.83 13.44 -1.97
C TRP A 52 -15.40 12.01 -1.63
N ASN A 53 -15.01 11.23 -2.65
CA ASN A 53 -14.78 9.80 -2.51
C ASN A 53 -13.45 9.36 -3.15
N PRO A 54 -12.30 9.77 -2.59
CA PRO A 54 -11.01 9.22 -2.99
C PRO A 54 -10.95 7.73 -2.59
N SER A 55 -10.53 6.86 -3.52
CA SER A 55 -10.49 5.41 -3.27
C SER A 55 -9.28 4.95 -2.47
N PHE A 56 -8.24 5.78 -2.39
CA PHE A 56 -7.00 5.49 -1.68
C PHE A 56 -6.47 6.72 -0.95
N ASP A 57 -5.61 6.47 0.03
CA ASP A 57 -4.74 7.47 0.64
C ASP A 57 -3.27 7.04 0.52
N VAL A 58 -2.36 7.97 0.87
CA VAL A 58 -0.92 7.71 0.90
C VAL A 58 -0.45 7.76 2.34
N THR A 59 0.00 6.63 2.87
CA THR A 59 0.66 6.57 4.18
C THR A 59 2.13 7.01 4.07
N PRO A 60 2.57 8.07 4.78
CA PRO A 60 3.97 8.47 4.77
C PRO A 60 4.91 7.37 5.26
N ALA A 61 6.06 7.19 4.59
CA ALA A 61 7.02 6.13 4.90
C ALA A 61 7.49 6.10 6.36
N ALA A 62 7.58 7.27 7.02
CA ALA A 62 7.99 7.37 8.43
C ALA A 62 7.03 6.67 9.42
N LEU A 63 5.79 6.39 8.98
CA LEU A 63 4.80 5.65 9.76
C LEU A 63 4.88 4.14 9.57
N VAL A 64 5.64 3.65 8.58
CA VAL A 64 5.79 2.22 8.27
C VAL A 64 7.06 1.70 8.92
N ASP A 65 6.94 0.68 9.76
CA ASP A 65 8.07 0.07 10.44
C ASP A 65 8.67 -1.09 9.63
N VAL A 66 7.83 -1.81 8.86
CA VAL A 66 8.26 -3.00 8.10
C VAL A 66 7.47 -3.13 6.79
N ILE A 67 8.16 -3.45 5.69
CA ILE A 67 7.55 -3.92 4.44
C ILE A 67 7.90 -5.39 4.24
N VAL A 68 6.90 -6.24 3.98
CA VAL A 68 7.07 -7.67 3.72
C VAL A 68 6.65 -7.99 2.30
N THR A 69 7.51 -8.71 1.57
CA THR A 69 7.27 -9.18 0.21
C THR A 69 7.66 -10.64 0.06
N GLU A 70 7.39 -11.24 -1.09
CA GLU A 70 7.84 -12.60 -1.44
C GLU A 70 9.37 -12.73 -1.55
N LYS A 71 10.10 -11.61 -1.68
CA LYS A 71 11.58 -11.58 -1.68
C LYS A 71 12.18 -11.39 -0.28
N GLY A 72 11.36 -11.16 0.74
CA GLY A 72 11.79 -11.04 2.13
C GLY A 72 11.21 -9.83 2.85
N VAL A 73 11.86 -9.47 3.97
CA VAL A 73 11.41 -8.43 4.90
C VAL A 73 12.36 -7.25 4.87
N VAL A 74 11.81 -6.03 4.83
CA VAL A 74 12.54 -4.77 4.94
C VAL A 74 12.05 -4.02 6.18
N GLU A 75 12.83 -4.09 7.26
CA GLU A 75 12.60 -3.28 8.45
C GLU A 75 13.14 -1.85 8.24
N GLN A 76 12.48 -0.86 8.85
CA GLN A 76 12.76 0.58 8.69
C GLN A 76 13.01 0.93 7.21
N PRO A 77 11.98 0.82 6.37
CA PRO A 77 12.14 0.88 4.93
C PRO A 77 12.71 2.22 4.46
N THR A 78 13.75 2.15 3.65
CA THR A 78 14.32 3.26 2.88
C THR A 78 14.42 2.87 1.42
N SER A 79 14.57 3.85 0.52
CA SER A 79 14.73 3.58 -0.92
C SER A 79 15.91 2.66 -1.22
N GLU A 80 17.02 2.80 -0.50
CA GLU A 80 18.22 1.96 -0.66
C GLU A 80 17.99 0.52 -0.20
N ARG A 81 17.28 0.35 0.92
CA ARG A 81 16.93 -0.99 1.44
C ARG A 81 15.94 -1.69 0.53
N LEU A 82 14.96 -0.95 -0.01
CA LEU A 82 14.03 -1.48 -1.02
C LEU A 82 14.76 -1.84 -2.31
N ALA A 83 15.65 -0.98 -2.82
CA ALA A 83 16.47 -1.31 -3.99
C ALA A 83 17.31 -2.57 -3.77
N SER A 84 17.88 -2.74 -2.58
CA SER A 84 18.63 -3.96 -2.20
C SER A 84 17.75 -5.21 -2.14
N LEU A 85 16.48 -5.09 -1.75
CA LEU A 85 15.51 -6.18 -1.82
C LEU A 85 15.20 -6.56 -3.27
N MET A 86 15.00 -5.57 -4.13
CA MET A 86 14.59 -5.78 -5.53
C MET A 86 15.66 -6.50 -6.37
N THR A 87 16.93 -6.28 -6.07
CA THR A 87 18.08 -6.92 -6.75
C THR A 87 18.42 -8.31 -6.24
N LYS A 88 17.86 -8.76 -5.09
CA LYS A 88 18.05 -10.14 -4.62
C LYS A 88 17.33 -11.09 -5.58
N SER A 89 18.12 -11.92 -6.27
CA SER A 89 17.60 -13.03 -7.05
C SER A 89 16.99 -14.06 -6.11
N THR A 90 15.73 -14.45 -6.35
CA THR A 90 15.04 -15.51 -5.62
C THR A 90 15.83 -16.80 -5.81
N ARG A 91 16.58 -17.25 -4.81
CA ARG A 91 17.03 -18.65 -4.79
C ARG A 91 15.81 -19.47 -4.45
N LEU A 92 15.22 -20.12 -5.44
CA LEU A 92 14.33 -21.25 -5.15
C LEU A 92 15.14 -22.24 -4.29
N PRO A 93 14.59 -22.75 -3.18
CA PRO A 93 15.20 -23.89 -2.51
C PRO A 93 15.28 -25.00 -3.54
N THR A 94 16.50 -25.35 -3.95
CA THR A 94 16.76 -26.54 -4.75
C THR A 94 16.22 -27.69 -3.92
N THR A 95 15.13 -28.32 -4.36
CA THR A 95 14.71 -29.62 -3.85
C THR A 95 15.83 -30.60 -4.14
N ALA A 96 16.77 -30.71 -3.20
CA ALA A 96 17.74 -31.77 -3.16
C ALA A 96 17.05 -33.01 -2.59
N ASN A 97 16.78 -33.96 -3.48
CA ASN A 97 16.64 -35.40 -3.27
C ASN A 97 15.83 -35.88 -2.05
N LEU A 98 14.63 -36.39 -2.34
CA LEU A 98 14.17 -37.71 -1.88
C LEU A 98 13.64 -38.48 -3.09
#